data_AF-A0A226X0X9-F1
#
_entry.id   AF-A0A226X0X9-F1
#
_cell.length_a   1.000
_cell.length_b   1.000
_cell.length_c   1.000
_cell.angle_alpha   90.00
_cell.angle_beta   90.00
_cell.angle_gamma   90.00
#
_symmetry.space_group_name_H-M   'P 1'
#
loop_
_entity.id
_entity.type
_entity.pdbx_description
1 polymer ?
#
loop_
_entity_poly.entity_id
_entity_poly.type
_entity_poly.pdbx_seq_one_letter_code
_entity_poly.pdbx_strand_id
1 'polypeptide(L)'
;MLVANELMYLFQFSGFNTLHNVFFADVAQHTTAQPSNEIAKCEWFAPVKITTLSASVPTRGIVDLFFKHIGILGPDDGRPSQMVDRGAP
;
A
#
# COMPACT_ATOMS: atom_id res chain seq x y z
N MET A 1 12.39 -18.15 3.75
CA MET A 1 12.09 -17.08 4.74
C MET A 1 11.97 -15.77 3.99
N LEU A 2 10.88 -15.04 4.15
CA LEU A 2 10.71 -13.70 3.57
C LEU A 2 11.49 -12.70 4.43
N VAL A 3 12.31 -11.85 3.81
CA VAL A 3 13.06 -10.78 4.49
C VAL A 3 12.70 -9.47 3.82
N ALA A 4 12.36 -8.47 4.62
CA ALA A 4 12.08 -7.13 4.12
C ALA A 4 13.40 -6.35 3.98
N ASN A 5 13.54 -5.63 2.87
CA ASN A 5 14.64 -4.68 2.66
C ASN A 5 14.44 -3.44 3.55
N GLU A 6 13.19 -3.01 3.68
CA GLU A 6 12.78 -1.85 4.46
C GLU A 6 11.43 -2.12 5.13
N LEU A 7 11.22 -1.54 6.31
CA LEU A 7 9.96 -1.56 7.04
C LEU A 7 9.63 -0.14 7.53
N MET A 8 8.57 0.45 6.99
CA MET A 8 8.13 1.81 7.31
C MET A 8 6.81 1.79 8.07
N TYR A 9 6.73 2.49 9.21
CA TYR A 9 5.46 2.73 9.88
C TYR A 9 4.60 3.69 9.06
N LEU A 10 3.30 3.38 8.92
CA LEU A 10 2.35 4.24 8.21
C LEU A 10 1.37 4.91 9.17
N PHE A 11 0.52 4.10 9.81
CA PHE A 11 -0.56 4.61 10.65
C PHE A 11 -1.10 3.55 11.61
N GLN A 12 -1.92 3.98 12.56
CA GLN A 12 -2.74 3.12 13.39
C GLN A 12 -4.15 2.97 12.81
N PHE A 13 -4.71 1.77 12.92
CA PHE A 13 -6.09 1.47 12.54
C PHE A 13 -6.80 0.79 13.70
N SER A 14 -7.85 1.42 14.23
CA SER A 14 -8.65 0.86 15.32
C SER A 14 -9.71 -0.08 14.77
N GLY A 15 -9.54 -1.39 15.00
CA GLY A 15 -10.59 -2.39 14.87
C GLY A 15 -11.51 -2.39 16.10
N PHE A 16 -12.42 -3.36 16.15
CA PHE A 16 -13.41 -3.43 17.24
C PHE A 16 -12.77 -3.59 18.63
N ASN A 17 -11.83 -4.55 18.76
CA ASN A 17 -11.13 -4.85 20.02
C ASN A 17 -9.60 -4.81 19.87
N THR A 18 -9.09 -4.35 18.73
CA THR A 18 -7.66 -4.43 18.40
C THR A 18 -7.21 -3.14 17.74
N LEU A 19 -6.12 -2.56 18.26
CA LEU A 19 -5.42 -1.46 17.60
C LEU A 19 -4.32 -2.05 16.71
N HIS A 20 -4.46 -1.87 15.41
CA HIS A 20 -3.50 -2.35 14.43
C HIS A 20 -2.46 -1.25 14.16
N ASN A 21 -1.17 -1.54 14.36
CA ASN A 21 -0.09 -0.69 13.87
C ASN A 21 0.30 -1.18 12.46
N VAL A 22 0.12 -0.33 11.45
CA VAL A 22 0.27 -0.71 10.05
C VAL A 22 1.63 -0.26 9.53
N PHE A 23 2.33 -1.18 8.87
CA PHE A 23 3.64 -0.95 8.27
C PHE A 23 3.61 -1.30 6.78
N PHE A 24 4.40 -0.59 5.98
CA PHE A 24 4.79 -0.99 4.64
C PHE A 24 6.11 -1.75 4.72
N ALA A 25 6.17 -2.93 4.11
CA ALA A 25 7.39 -3.71 3.99
C ALA A 25 7.80 -3.80 2.52
N ASP A 26 8.99 -3.29 2.19
CA ASP A 26 9.60 -3.55 0.89
C ASP A 26 10.23 -4.94 0.90
N VAL A 27 9.91 -5.76 -0.09
CA VAL A 27 10.41 -7.14 -0.21
C VAL A 27 10.95 -7.35 -1.62
N ALA A 28 12.05 -8.10 -1.75
CA ALA A 28 12.67 -8.32 -3.05
C ALA A 28 11.69 -8.99 -4.03
N GLN A 29 11.62 -8.46 -5.26
CA GLN A 29 10.58 -8.77 -6.25
C GLN A 29 10.43 -10.27 -6.59
N HIS A 30 11.50 -11.04 -6.50
CA HIS A 30 11.51 -12.48 -6.82
C HIS A 30 11.32 -13.39 -5.59
N THR A 31 11.00 -12.81 -4.43
CA THR A 31 10.72 -13.60 -3.23
C THR A 31 9.34 -14.24 -3.32
N THR A 32 9.29 -15.52 -2.97
CA THR A 32 8.02 -16.27 -2.91
C THR A 32 7.55 -16.32 -1.46
N ALA A 33 6.30 -15.93 -1.21
CA ALA A 33 5.65 -16.17 0.08
C ALA A 33 5.50 -17.68 0.30
N GLN A 34 5.94 -18.20 1.44
CA GLN A 34 5.83 -19.61 1.79
C GLN A 34 5.01 -19.77 3.08
N PRO A 35 4.00 -20.65 3.10
CA PRO A 35 3.20 -20.90 4.29
C PRO A 35 4.05 -21.57 5.37
N SER A 36 3.75 -21.31 6.64
CA SER A 36 4.43 -21.92 7.78
C SER A 36 3.51 -21.92 9.01
N ASN A 37 3.74 -22.82 9.95
CA ASN A 37 3.02 -22.94 11.21
C ASN A 37 1.49 -23.03 11.00
N GLU A 38 0.73 -22.03 11.44
CA GLU A 38 -0.72 -21.93 11.35
C GLU A 38 -1.25 -21.53 9.97
N ILE A 39 -0.39 -21.09 9.05
CA ILE A 39 -0.79 -20.60 7.73
C ILE A 39 -0.88 -21.75 6.73
N ALA A 40 -2.09 -22.06 6.26
CA ALA A 40 -2.32 -23.13 5.29
C ALA A 40 -1.91 -22.76 3.86
N LYS A 41 -2.07 -21.49 3.46
CA LYS A 41 -1.76 -20.99 2.11
C LYS A 41 -1.38 -19.52 2.14
N CYS A 42 -0.40 -19.11 1.33
CA CYS A 42 -0.08 -17.72 1.07
C CYS A 42 0.28 -17.49 -0.40
N GLU A 43 -0.10 -16.33 -0.92
CA GLU A 43 0.16 -15.92 -2.30
C GLU A 43 0.27 -14.38 -2.35
N TRP A 44 0.94 -13.88 -3.39
CA TRP A 44 0.95 -12.45 -3.71
C TRP A 44 -0.28 -12.08 -4.53
N PHE A 45 -0.97 -11.00 -4.13
CA PHE A 45 -2.16 -10.53 -4.84
C PHE A 45 -2.04 -9.06 -5.19
N ALA A 46 -2.57 -8.71 -6.37
CA ALA A 46 -2.82 -7.31 -6.69
C ALA A 46 -3.83 -6.74 -5.67
N PRO A 47 -3.60 -5.53 -5.13
CA PRO A 47 -4.43 -5.00 -4.06
C PRO A 47 -5.92 -4.88 -4.39
N VAL A 48 -6.25 -4.62 -5.66
CA VAL A 48 -7.63 -4.61 -6.17
C VAL A 48 -8.40 -5.91 -5.90
N LYS A 49 -7.70 -7.04 -5.73
CA LYS A 49 -8.32 -8.33 -5.44
C LYS A 49 -8.79 -8.46 -4.00
N ILE A 50 -8.41 -7.57 -3.08
CA ILE A 50 -8.77 -7.69 -1.66
C ILE A 50 -10.28 -7.81 -1.43
N THR A 51 -11.07 -7.16 -2.29
CA THR A 51 -12.54 -7.16 -2.22
C THR A 51 -13.13 -8.54 -2.51
N THR A 52 -12.43 -9.34 -3.32
CA THR A 52 -12.81 -10.72 -3.71
C THR A 52 -12.30 -11.78 -2.75
N LEU A 53 -11.34 -11.44 -1.88
CA LEU A 53 -10.79 -12.37 -0.89
C LEU A 53 -11.66 -12.40 0.37
N SER A 54 -11.66 -13.52 1.09
CA SER A 54 -12.31 -13.64 2.41
C SER A 54 -11.51 -12.91 3.50
N ALA A 55 -11.35 -11.60 3.35
CA ALA A 55 -10.65 -10.72 4.28
C ALA A 55 -11.63 -10.05 5.26
N SER A 56 -11.18 -9.89 6.51
CA SER A 56 -11.95 -9.21 7.56
C SER A 56 -12.23 -7.75 7.23
N VAL A 57 -13.24 -7.16 7.90
CA VAL A 57 -13.56 -5.73 7.75
C VAL A 57 -12.35 -4.82 8.08
N PRO A 58 -11.60 -5.02 9.18
CA PRO A 58 -10.38 -4.25 9.43
C PRO A 58 -9.34 -4.39 8.32
N THR A 59 -9.10 -5.61 7.83
CA THR A 59 -8.13 -5.84 6.73
C THR A 59 -8.50 -5.05 5.48
N ARG A 60 -9.77 -5.08 5.07
CA ARG A 60 -10.27 -4.31 3.91
C ARG A 60 -10.10 -2.80 4.13
N GLY A 61 -10.47 -2.30 5.31
CA GLY A 61 -10.33 -0.89 5.66
C GLY A 61 -8.87 -0.39 5.68
N ILE A 62 -7.94 -1.23 6.16
CA ILE A 62 -6.49 -0.92 6.13
C ILE A 62 -6.01 -0.78 4.68
N VAL A 63 -6.37 -1.72 3.81
CA VAL A 63 -5.97 -1.69 2.39
C VAL A 63 -6.56 -0.45 1.69
N ASP A 64 -7.83 -0.14 1.91
CA ASP A 64 -8.46 1.06 1.35
C ASP A 64 -7.77 2.34 1.82
N LEU A 65 -7.43 2.43 3.12
CA LEU A 65 -6.75 3.60 3.68
C LEU A 65 -5.32 3.75 3.14
N PHE A 66 -4.61 2.62 2.95
CA PHE A 66 -3.28 2.59 2.35
C PHE A 66 -3.28 3.20 0.94
N PHE A 67 -4.21 2.78 0.06
CA PHE A 67 -4.27 3.35 -1.30
C PHE A 67 -4.69 4.80 -1.35
N LYS A 68 -5.54 5.25 -0.41
CA LYS A 68 -5.87 6.67 -0.28
C LYS A 68 -4.65 7.51 0.10
N HIS A 69 -3.77 7.00 0.97
CA HIS A 69 -2.55 7.72 1.37
C HIS A 69 -1.46 7.70 0.30
N ILE A 70 -1.23 6.55 -0.37
CA ILE A 70 -0.22 6.47 -1.44
C ILE A 70 -0.68 7.17 -2.72
N GLY A 71 -1.98 7.20 -3.02
CA GLY A 71 -2.51 7.99 -4.14
C GLY A 71 -2.29 9.49 -4.00
N ILE A 72 -2.08 10.00 -2.78
CA ILE A 72 -1.67 11.39 -2.52
C ILE A 72 -0.17 11.61 -2.78
N LEU A 73 0.63 10.53 -2.79
CA LEU A 73 2.06 10.51 -3.12
C LEU A 73 2.32 10.12 -4.59
N GLY A 74 1.36 10.38 -5.50
CA GLY A 74 1.60 10.29 -6.93
C GLY A 74 2.78 11.18 -7.36
N PRO A 75 3.44 10.88 -8.49
CA PRO A 75 4.64 11.61 -8.89
C PRO A 75 4.34 13.09 -8.98
N ASP A 76 5.33 13.92 -8.63
CA ASP A 76 5.30 15.36 -8.77
C ASP A 76 5.17 15.70 -10.27
N ASP A 77 3.95 15.59 -10.79
CA ASP A 77 3.60 15.83 -12.18
C ASP A 77 3.57 17.33 -12.41
N GLY A 78 4.77 17.88 -12.63
CA GLY A 78 5.03 19.04 -13.47
C GLY A 78 4.12 20.24 -13.23
N ARG A 79 4.63 21.19 -12.43
CA ARG A 79 4.16 22.60 -12.45
C ARG A 79 3.85 23.02 -13.88
N PRO A 80 2.69 23.63 -14.18
CA PRO A 80 2.51 24.27 -15.47
C PRO A 80 3.51 25.42 -15.55
N SER A 81 4.53 25.28 -16.40
CA SER A 81 5.33 26.42 -16.82
C SER A 81 4.40 27.32 -17.60
N GLN A 82 3.94 28.39 -16.97
CA GLN A 82 3.16 29.42 -17.62
C GLN A 82 4.09 30.12 -18.61
N MET A 83 4.22 29.56 -19.81
CA MET A 83 4.81 30.24 -20.96
C MET A 83 3.85 31.36 -21.32
N VAL A 84 4.08 32.52 -20.70
CA VAL A 84 3.44 33.76 -21.08
C VAL A 84 4.07 34.17 -22.42
N ASP A 85 3.43 33.74 -23.49
CA ASP A 85 3.53 34.40 -24.78
C ASP A 85 3.02 35.84 -24.60
N ARG A 86 3.94 36.79 -24.62
CA ARG A 86 3.62 38.19 -24.90
C ARG A 86 4.40 38.57 -26.13
N GLY A 87 3.73 38.36 -27.26
CA GLY A 87 4.07 38.99 -28.53
C GLY A 87 4.27 40.50 -28.36
N ALA A 88 5.27 40.97 -29.11
CA ALA A 88 5.48 42.37 -29.46
C ALA A 88 4.23 42.95 -30.15
N PRO A 89 4.10 44.29 -30.23
CA PRO A 89 4.97 45.09 -31.09
C PRO A 89 5.83 46.12 -30.34
#